data_AF-A0A5E3WPJ5-F1
#
_entry.id   AF-A0A5E3WPJ5-F1
#
_cell.length_a   1.000
_cell.length_b   1.000
_cell.length_c   1.000
_cell.angle_alpha   90.00
_cell.angle_beta   90.00
_cell.angle_gamma   90.00
#
_symmetry.space_group_name_H-M   'P 1'
#
loop_
_entity.id
_entity.type
_entity.pdbx_description
1 polymer ?
#
loop_
_entity_poly.entity_id
_entity_poly.type
_entity_poly.pdbx_seq_one_letter_code
_entity_poly.pdbx_strand_id
1 'polypeptide(L)'
;MPQLMDKGLPTVSALHAKLHRLRGLHLGGKSEALGDFWQRLEIPSHAQVFVDFDFFGSPGSGGTAFDQETLAKVADHLNSPVYDSFKLGMTLSYDLVLQLWSSEMHGAVSLDIDASLELTADPATGAAFTIRAPIGSREYLEGFVIDESEPSPIYWGANIKDPYLKYLNELAREFYYRTNTLIWELKSSTLKYFDLVDLPHVAPERGMWGSINDPDKCLDRLSSLQVAGVVTPVASRNVTFSWSLIYRVLGDLKSMRDRYFADCGSITIVNFPCASFVSPKRYDSKLNAEAWDLLRRYFESNRLKHSLILSESVSDMSNMERSEEPDHGCGDQESYDDAVRAVTQEGYRQIAPFVTGFEDLRVHNLRSRDIMLPM
;
A
#
# COMPACT_ATOMS: atom_id res chain seq x y z
N MET A 1 6.35 -3.16 -41.07
CA MET A 1 7.78 -2.87 -40.80
C MET A 1 8.63 -3.89 -41.55
N PRO A 2 9.73 -3.51 -42.21
CA PRO A 2 10.60 -4.48 -42.88
C PRO A 2 11.25 -5.40 -41.83
N GLN A 3 11.32 -6.70 -42.12
CA GLN A 3 12.00 -7.70 -41.28
C GLN A 3 13.50 -7.36 -41.19
N LEU A 4 13.96 -7.05 -39.98
CA LEU A 4 15.39 -6.95 -39.69
C LEU A 4 16.00 -8.36 -39.87
N MET A 5 17.03 -8.46 -40.71
CA MET A 5 17.69 -9.75 -40.95
C MET A 5 18.54 -10.15 -39.74
N ASP A 6 18.24 -11.32 -39.16
CA ASP A 6 18.86 -11.88 -37.95
C ASP A 6 20.38 -12.15 -38.02
N LYS A 7 21.00 -12.02 -39.19
CA LYS A 7 22.42 -12.35 -39.37
C LYS A 7 23.32 -11.13 -39.15
N GLY A 8 24.10 -11.19 -38.07
CA GLY A 8 25.15 -10.21 -37.77
C GLY A 8 24.72 -9.05 -36.87
N LEU A 9 23.52 -9.12 -36.28
CA LEU A 9 23.16 -8.22 -35.20
C LEU A 9 24.04 -8.51 -33.98
N PRO A 10 24.61 -7.49 -33.31
CA PRO A 10 25.30 -7.69 -32.06
C PRO A 10 24.37 -8.40 -31.07
N THR A 11 24.92 -9.27 -30.23
CA THR A 11 24.14 -9.87 -29.13
C THR A 11 23.54 -8.76 -28.27
N VAL A 12 22.39 -8.98 -27.64
CA VAL A 12 21.74 -7.97 -26.78
C VAL A 12 22.72 -7.44 -25.72
N SER A 13 23.58 -8.32 -25.20
CA SER A 13 24.68 -8.01 -24.28
C SER A 13 25.78 -7.10 -24.84
N ALA A 14 25.93 -7.01 -26.16
CA ALA A 14 26.89 -6.15 -26.85
C ALA A 14 26.33 -4.75 -27.15
N LEU A 15 25.05 -4.50 -26.86
CA LEU A 15 24.34 -3.23 -27.10
C LEU A 15 23.95 -2.52 -25.80
N HIS A 16 24.71 -2.72 -24.72
CA HIS A 16 24.45 -2.04 -23.46
C HIS A 16 24.78 -0.56 -23.55
N ALA A 17 23.77 0.29 -23.41
CA ALA A 17 23.96 1.72 -23.22
C ALA A 17 24.28 1.98 -21.74
N LYS A 18 25.49 2.49 -21.48
CA LYS A 18 25.92 2.88 -20.13
C LYS A 18 25.49 4.31 -19.86
N LEU A 19 24.54 4.50 -18.95
CA LEU A 19 24.00 5.82 -18.62
C LEU A 19 24.45 6.22 -17.20
N HIS A 20 25.76 6.37 -16.98
CA HIS A 20 26.34 6.64 -15.64
C HIS A 20 25.86 7.93 -14.96
N ARG A 21 25.24 8.85 -15.70
CA ARG A 21 24.68 10.11 -15.18
C ARG A 21 23.15 10.11 -15.17
N LEU A 22 22.52 8.97 -15.44
CA LEU A 22 21.07 8.82 -15.41
C LEU A 22 20.57 9.05 -13.98
N ARG A 23 19.66 10.01 -13.82
CA ARG A 23 19.02 10.33 -12.54
C ARG A 23 17.60 9.80 -12.50
N GLY A 24 16.82 10.09 -13.53
CA GLY A 24 15.49 9.53 -13.74
C GLY A 24 15.39 8.73 -15.04
N LEU A 25 14.63 7.64 -15.01
CA LEU A 25 14.24 6.84 -16.17
C LEU A 25 12.74 6.57 -16.12
N HIS A 26 12.00 7.11 -17.08
CA HIS A 26 10.59 6.78 -17.26
C HIS A 26 10.44 5.89 -18.50
N LEU A 27 9.89 4.70 -18.31
CA LEU A 27 9.53 3.76 -19.35
C LEU A 27 8.01 3.60 -19.37
N GLY A 28 7.40 3.82 -20.52
CA GLY A 28 5.97 3.58 -20.73
C GLY A 28 5.73 2.80 -22.01
N GLY A 29 4.71 1.94 -22.01
CA GLY A 29 4.21 1.28 -23.22
C GLY A 29 4.00 -0.23 -23.06
N LYS A 30 4.00 -0.93 -24.20
CA LYS A 30 3.72 -2.37 -24.26
C LYS A 30 4.89 -3.22 -23.75
N SER A 31 4.58 -4.31 -23.06
CA SER A 31 5.52 -5.08 -22.23
C SER A 31 6.72 -5.66 -22.98
N GLU A 32 6.55 -6.22 -24.18
CA GLU A 32 7.66 -6.85 -24.93
C GLU A 32 8.76 -5.84 -25.31
N ALA A 33 8.40 -4.72 -25.91
CA ALA A 33 9.37 -3.69 -26.34
C ALA A 33 10.04 -2.99 -25.15
N LEU A 34 9.29 -2.78 -24.07
CA LEU A 34 9.83 -2.26 -22.81
C LEU A 34 10.86 -3.21 -22.23
N GLY A 35 10.58 -4.52 -22.27
CA GLY A 35 11.49 -5.51 -21.77
C GLY A 35 12.79 -5.64 -22.59
N ASP A 36 12.70 -5.56 -23.92
CA ASP A 36 13.88 -5.53 -24.80
C ASP A 36 14.75 -4.31 -24.60
N PHE A 37 14.13 -3.15 -24.36
CA PHE A 37 14.85 -1.91 -24.04
C PHE A 37 15.52 -2.01 -22.68
N TRP A 38 14.80 -2.51 -21.67
CA TRP A 38 15.31 -2.70 -20.31
C TRP A 38 16.59 -3.53 -20.27
N GLN A 39 16.61 -4.66 -20.97
CA GLN A 39 17.79 -5.53 -21.04
C GLN A 39 19.02 -4.88 -21.68
N ARG A 40 18.84 -3.78 -22.41
CA ARG A 40 19.93 -3.04 -23.08
C ARG A 40 20.42 -1.85 -22.27
N LEU A 41 19.82 -1.57 -21.11
CA LEU A 41 20.20 -0.46 -20.24
C LEU A 41 21.01 -0.96 -19.04
N GLU A 42 22.16 -0.34 -18.81
CA GLU A 42 22.86 -0.44 -17.51
C GLU A 42 22.40 0.73 -16.64
N ILE A 43 21.36 0.50 -15.84
CA ILE A 43 20.75 1.52 -14.98
C ILE A 43 21.57 1.65 -13.69
N PRO A 44 22.04 2.86 -13.33
CA PRO A 44 22.72 3.06 -12.07
C PRO A 44 21.80 2.76 -10.87
N SER A 45 22.35 2.18 -9.80
CA SER A 45 21.60 1.83 -8.58
C SER A 45 20.97 3.01 -7.85
N HIS A 46 21.43 4.24 -8.13
CA HIS A 46 20.91 5.48 -7.54
C HIS A 46 19.87 6.17 -8.42
N ALA A 47 19.57 5.63 -9.60
CA ALA A 47 18.57 6.21 -10.48
C ALA A 47 17.17 5.97 -9.92
N GLN A 48 16.30 6.96 -10.13
CA GLN A 48 14.86 6.83 -10.03
C GLN A 48 14.35 6.18 -11.30
N VAL A 49 13.56 5.12 -11.16
CA VAL A 49 13.05 4.38 -12.30
C VAL A 49 11.54 4.24 -12.16
N PHE A 50 10.83 4.70 -13.17
CA PHE A 50 9.38 4.65 -13.26
C PHE A 50 8.98 3.80 -14.47
N VAL A 51 8.16 2.78 -14.24
CA VAL A 51 7.67 1.87 -15.27
C VAL A 51 6.15 1.94 -15.31
N ASP A 52 5.60 2.49 -16.39
CA ASP A 52 4.18 2.54 -16.68
C ASP A 52 3.81 1.41 -17.65
N PHE A 53 3.06 0.42 -17.16
CA PHE A 53 2.61 -0.70 -17.96
C PHE A 53 1.26 -0.40 -18.61
N ASP A 54 1.22 -0.36 -19.93
CA ASP A 54 -0.05 -0.36 -20.67
C ASP A 54 -0.56 -1.79 -20.80
N PHE A 55 -1.45 -2.23 -19.90
CA PHE A 55 -2.05 -3.56 -20.00
C PHE A 55 -3.37 -3.54 -20.79
N PHE A 56 -3.41 -4.29 -21.90
CA PHE A 56 -4.59 -4.47 -22.75
C PHE A 56 -5.04 -5.95 -22.84
N GLY A 57 -4.83 -6.74 -21.79
CA GLY A 57 -5.35 -8.11 -21.76
C GLY A 57 -6.83 -8.14 -21.38
N SER A 58 -7.67 -8.85 -22.15
CA SER A 58 -9.06 -9.09 -21.77
C SER A 58 -9.13 -10.01 -20.54
N PRO A 59 -10.02 -9.70 -19.58
CA PRO A 59 -10.33 -10.60 -18.47
C PRO A 59 -10.77 -11.96 -19.02
N GLY A 60 -10.13 -13.03 -18.55
CA GLY A 60 -10.51 -14.41 -18.90
C GLY A 60 -9.73 -15.05 -20.05
N SER A 61 -8.88 -14.31 -20.78
CA SER A 61 -7.77 -14.96 -21.46
C SER A 61 -6.79 -15.40 -20.37
N GLY A 62 -6.44 -16.69 -20.27
CA GLY A 62 -5.66 -17.26 -19.16
C GLY A 62 -4.22 -16.74 -19.00
N GLY A 63 -3.93 -15.51 -19.44
CA GLY A 63 -2.70 -14.79 -19.19
C GLY A 63 -2.62 -14.28 -17.76
N THR A 64 -1.42 -14.35 -17.20
CA THR A 64 -1.08 -13.68 -15.94
C THR A 64 -1.17 -12.16 -16.11
N ALA A 65 -1.57 -11.46 -15.05
CA ALA A 65 -1.64 -10.00 -14.98
C ALA A 65 -0.37 -9.28 -15.47
N PHE A 66 0.78 -9.89 -15.21
CA PHE A 66 2.08 -9.50 -15.73
C PHE A 66 2.67 -10.72 -16.43
N ASP A 67 3.22 -10.54 -17.63
CA ASP A 67 3.96 -11.63 -18.27
C ASP A 67 5.23 -11.94 -17.43
N GLN A 68 5.56 -13.23 -17.32
CA GLN A 68 6.65 -13.70 -16.47
C GLN A 68 8.01 -13.14 -16.92
N GLU A 69 8.14 -12.86 -18.22
CA GLU A 69 9.35 -12.32 -18.81
C GLU A 69 9.62 -10.87 -18.35
N THR A 70 8.58 -10.04 -18.30
CA THR A 70 8.61 -8.65 -17.82
C THR A 70 8.92 -8.61 -16.34
N LEU A 71 8.30 -9.49 -15.54
CA LEU A 71 8.63 -9.59 -14.11
C LEU A 71 10.08 -10.00 -13.89
N ALA A 72 10.58 -10.98 -14.66
CA ALA A 72 11.98 -11.40 -14.58
C ALA A 72 12.95 -10.26 -14.92
N LYS A 73 12.56 -9.36 -15.83
CA LYS A 73 13.38 -8.20 -16.22
C LYS A 73 13.48 -7.18 -15.09
N VAL A 74 12.40 -6.89 -14.37
CA VAL A 74 12.40 -5.92 -13.25
C VAL A 74 12.78 -6.55 -11.89
N ALA A 75 12.95 -7.87 -11.83
CA ALA A 75 13.23 -8.60 -10.59
C ALA A 75 14.48 -8.09 -9.85
N ASP A 76 15.52 -7.66 -10.57
CA ASP A 76 16.75 -7.12 -9.96
C ASP A 76 16.47 -5.82 -9.19
N HIS A 77 15.58 -4.97 -9.69
CA HIS A 77 15.16 -3.76 -8.98
C HIS A 77 14.22 -4.11 -7.83
N LEU A 78 13.25 -5.01 -8.03
CA LEU A 78 12.36 -5.47 -6.96
C LEU A 78 13.13 -6.03 -5.75
N ASN A 79 14.27 -6.66 -6.00
CA ASN A 79 15.09 -7.33 -5.00
C ASN A 79 16.37 -6.57 -4.64
N SER A 80 16.53 -5.34 -5.11
CA SER A 80 17.73 -4.56 -4.87
C SER A 80 17.85 -4.22 -3.37
N PRO A 81 19.03 -4.43 -2.75
CA PRO A 81 19.26 -4.13 -1.34
C PRO A 81 19.31 -2.62 -1.04
N VAL A 82 19.31 -1.78 -2.08
CA VAL A 82 19.29 -0.32 -1.95
C VAL A 82 17.95 0.19 -1.42
N TYR A 83 16.88 -0.58 -1.65
CA TYR A 83 15.55 -0.25 -1.17
C TYR A 83 15.30 -0.89 0.19
N ASP A 84 14.80 -0.09 1.13
CA ASP A 84 14.38 -0.54 2.47
C ASP A 84 12.94 -0.15 2.79
N SER A 85 12.28 0.53 1.86
CA SER A 85 10.91 1.02 2.00
C SER A 85 10.07 0.54 0.81
N PHE A 86 8.82 0.22 1.10
CA PHE A 86 7.87 -0.37 0.18
C PHE A 86 6.51 0.30 0.33
N LYS A 87 5.88 0.63 -0.78
CA LYS A 87 4.48 1.06 -0.83
C LYS A 87 3.73 0.23 -1.85
N LEU A 88 2.49 -0.07 -1.49
CA LEU A 88 1.55 -0.74 -2.36
C LEU A 88 0.16 -0.18 -2.16
N GLY A 89 -0.47 0.22 -3.25
CA GLY A 89 -1.80 0.82 -3.18
C GLY A 89 -2.44 1.02 -4.54
N MET A 90 -3.69 1.48 -4.49
CA MET A 90 -4.48 1.86 -5.65
C MET A 90 -4.69 3.37 -5.67
N THR A 91 -4.42 4.01 -6.81
CA THR A 91 -4.65 5.45 -6.99
C THR A 91 -6.14 5.77 -7.15
N LEU A 92 -6.50 7.05 -7.05
CA LEU A 92 -7.86 7.53 -7.36
C LEU A 92 -8.27 7.30 -8.83
N SER A 93 -7.27 7.19 -9.71
CA SER A 93 -7.48 6.84 -11.13
C SER A 93 -7.57 5.33 -11.36
N TYR A 94 -7.61 4.53 -10.28
CA TYR A 94 -7.63 3.07 -10.31
C TYR A 94 -6.37 2.48 -10.95
N ASP A 95 -5.20 3.03 -10.66
CA ASP A 95 -3.93 2.40 -11.03
C ASP A 95 -3.35 1.65 -9.84
N LEU A 96 -2.81 0.46 -10.10
CA LEU A 96 -1.95 -0.25 -9.18
C LEU A 96 -0.63 0.49 -9.15
N VAL A 97 -0.17 0.82 -7.95
CA VAL A 97 1.13 1.43 -7.71
C VAL A 97 1.90 0.57 -6.72
N LEU A 98 3.09 0.16 -7.14
CA LEU A 98 4.10 -0.43 -6.27
C LEU A 98 5.34 0.42 -6.32
N GLN A 99 5.82 0.86 -5.15
CA GLN A 99 6.99 1.71 -5.03
C GLN A 99 8.00 1.11 -4.05
N LEU A 100 9.27 1.28 -4.39
CA LEU A 100 10.42 0.91 -3.59
C LEU A 100 11.35 2.11 -3.50
N TRP A 101 11.88 2.40 -2.32
CA TRP A 101 12.84 3.50 -2.16
C TRP A 101 13.80 3.30 -1.00
N SER A 102 14.84 4.13 -1.00
CA SER A 102 15.77 4.26 0.12
C SER A 102 15.27 5.31 1.12
N SER A 103 14.93 4.87 2.34
CA SER A 103 14.45 5.75 3.41
C SER A 103 15.50 6.75 3.88
N GLU A 104 16.79 6.42 3.72
CA GLU A 104 17.90 7.33 4.04
C GLU A 104 17.87 8.58 3.16
N MET A 105 17.48 8.42 1.89
CA MET A 105 17.53 9.47 0.88
C MET A 105 16.21 10.24 0.77
N HIS A 106 15.08 9.56 0.99
CA HIS A 106 13.74 10.12 0.78
C HIS A 106 12.90 10.22 2.06
N GLY A 107 13.46 9.80 3.20
CA GLY A 107 12.71 9.63 4.44
C GLY A 107 11.90 8.33 4.47
N ALA A 108 11.35 8.00 5.64
CA ALA A 108 10.51 6.81 5.82
C ALA A 108 9.07 6.99 5.27
N VAL A 109 8.71 8.21 4.86
CA VAL A 109 7.39 8.56 4.31
C VAL A 109 7.33 8.20 2.82
N SER A 110 6.15 7.79 2.35
CA SER A 110 5.88 7.44 0.96
C SER A 110 6.37 8.52 -0.02
N LEU A 111 6.97 8.07 -1.12
CA LEU A 111 7.22 8.92 -2.28
C LEU A 111 5.92 9.22 -3.03
N ASP A 112 5.65 10.50 -3.27
CA ASP A 112 4.60 10.91 -4.20
C ASP A 112 4.95 10.45 -5.63
N ILE A 113 3.95 10.21 -6.47
CA ILE A 113 4.12 9.86 -7.87
C ILE A 113 4.80 11.01 -8.62
N ASP A 114 4.43 12.26 -8.33
CA ASP A 114 5.05 13.44 -8.93
C ASP A 114 6.53 13.57 -8.53
N ALA A 115 6.86 13.21 -7.29
CA ALA A 115 8.24 13.14 -6.82
C ALA A 115 9.03 12.01 -7.50
N SER A 116 8.38 10.88 -7.77
CA SER A 116 8.96 9.74 -8.52
C SER A 116 9.24 10.06 -9.99
N LEU A 117 8.58 11.08 -10.54
CA LEU A 117 8.76 11.55 -11.92
C LEU A 117 9.75 12.73 -12.03
N GLU A 118 10.41 13.13 -10.93
CA GLU A 118 11.26 14.33 -10.84
C GLU A 118 10.56 15.61 -11.37
N LEU A 119 9.23 15.71 -11.27
CA LEU A 119 8.47 16.86 -11.77
C LEU A 119 8.52 18.07 -10.82
N THR A 120 9.16 17.91 -9.66
CA THR A 120 9.29 18.94 -8.63
C THR A 120 10.47 19.87 -8.88
N ALA A 121 10.36 21.12 -8.41
CA ALA A 121 11.40 22.15 -8.58
C ALA A 121 12.76 21.76 -7.98
N ASP A 122 12.75 20.92 -6.94
CA ASP A 122 13.91 20.23 -6.38
C ASP A 122 13.81 18.74 -6.70
N PRO A 123 14.58 18.20 -7.66
CA PRO A 123 14.54 16.78 -7.99
C PRO A 123 15.09 16.00 -6.80
N ALA A 124 14.25 15.13 -6.25
CA ALA A 124 14.64 14.27 -5.13
C ALA A 124 15.87 13.44 -5.53
N THR A 125 16.90 13.43 -4.70
CA THR A 125 18.09 12.63 -4.95
C THR A 125 17.98 11.32 -4.21
N GLY A 126 18.03 10.19 -4.90
CA GLY A 126 18.07 8.88 -4.26
C GLY A 126 17.42 7.79 -5.10
N ALA A 127 17.79 6.55 -4.83
CA ALA A 127 17.24 5.40 -5.52
C ALA A 127 15.74 5.25 -5.24
N ALA A 128 14.94 5.18 -6.30
CA ALA A 128 13.52 4.86 -6.23
C ALA A 128 13.15 3.96 -7.43
N PHE A 129 12.18 3.08 -7.23
CA PHE A 129 11.63 2.24 -8.29
C PHE A 129 10.12 2.17 -8.14
N THR A 130 9.41 2.57 -9.20
CA THR A 130 7.96 2.64 -9.23
C THR A 130 7.43 1.83 -10.40
N ILE A 131 6.50 0.93 -10.13
CA ILE A 131 5.67 0.27 -11.13
C ILE A 131 4.26 0.84 -11.01
N ARG A 132 3.73 1.32 -12.13
CA ARG A 132 2.34 1.69 -12.30
C ARG A 132 1.69 0.79 -13.35
N ALA A 133 0.48 0.31 -13.07
CA ALA A 133 -0.32 -0.42 -14.03
C ALA A 133 -1.81 -0.09 -13.85
N PRO A 134 -2.56 0.25 -14.91
CA PRO A 134 -3.98 0.57 -14.80
C PRO A 134 -4.77 -0.66 -14.39
N ILE A 135 -5.66 -0.52 -13.40
CA ILE A 135 -6.58 -1.57 -12.95
C ILE A 135 -7.91 -1.37 -13.65
N GLY A 136 -8.45 -2.46 -14.15
CA GLY A 136 -9.68 -2.42 -14.93
C GLY A 136 -9.39 -2.17 -16.41
N SER A 137 -10.09 -2.94 -17.24
CA SER A 137 -10.20 -2.70 -18.67
C SER A 137 -11.44 -1.86 -18.97
N ARG A 138 -11.53 -1.36 -20.20
CA ARG A 138 -12.74 -0.75 -20.75
C ARG A 138 -14.00 -1.63 -20.53
N GLU A 139 -13.84 -2.95 -20.49
CA GLU A 139 -14.95 -3.89 -20.28
C GLU A 139 -15.57 -3.76 -18.88
N TYR A 140 -14.82 -3.34 -17.85
CA TYR A 140 -15.39 -3.07 -16.51
C TYR A 140 -16.28 -1.83 -16.50
N LEU A 141 -15.90 -0.78 -17.23
CA LEU A 141 -16.72 0.41 -17.41
C LEU A 141 -17.96 0.10 -18.25
N GLU A 142 -17.82 -0.70 -19.30
CA GLU A 142 -18.96 -1.13 -20.13
C GLU A 142 -19.93 -2.02 -19.34
N GLY A 143 -19.44 -2.93 -18.49
CA GLY A 143 -20.29 -3.71 -17.59
C GLY A 143 -20.98 -2.89 -16.49
N PHE A 144 -20.40 -1.77 -16.06
CA PHE A 144 -21.04 -0.83 -15.14
C PHE A 144 -22.16 -0.02 -15.83
N VAL A 145 -21.96 0.38 -17.08
CA VAL A 145 -22.94 1.13 -17.87
C VAL A 145 -24.09 0.24 -18.36
N ILE A 146 -23.82 -1.06 -18.53
CA ILE A 146 -24.78 -2.07 -19.02
C ILE A 146 -25.18 -2.99 -17.86
N ASP A 147 -25.91 -2.49 -16.86
CA ASP A 147 -26.60 -3.36 -15.88
C ASP A 147 -28.07 -2.95 -15.78
N GLU A 148 -28.92 -3.57 -16.62
CA GLU A 148 -30.37 -3.60 -16.39
C GLU A 148 -31.06 -4.95 -16.67
N SER A 149 -30.37 -6.07 -17.00
CA SER A 149 -31.17 -7.30 -17.21
C SER A 149 -30.56 -8.70 -17.07
N GLU A 150 -29.26 -8.95 -17.11
CA GLU A 150 -28.80 -10.35 -16.97
C GLU A 150 -27.56 -10.51 -16.09
N PRO A 151 -27.59 -11.44 -15.10
CA PRO A 151 -26.40 -11.79 -14.35
C PRO A 151 -25.39 -12.40 -15.32
N SER A 152 -24.30 -11.68 -15.57
CA SER A 152 -23.15 -12.21 -16.30
C SER A 152 -22.75 -13.56 -15.68
N PRO A 153 -22.65 -14.66 -16.46
CA PRO A 153 -22.39 -16.00 -15.92
C PRO A 153 -21.00 -16.17 -15.29
N ILE A 154 -20.14 -15.16 -15.40
CA ILE A 154 -18.71 -15.24 -15.08
C ILE A 154 -18.39 -14.63 -13.70
N TYR A 155 -19.29 -13.81 -13.13
CA TYR A 155 -19.05 -13.14 -11.85
C TYR A 155 -19.66 -13.92 -10.68
N TRP A 156 -18.93 -14.94 -10.23
CA TRP A 156 -19.08 -15.47 -8.88
C TRP A 156 -18.54 -14.38 -7.93
N GLY A 157 -19.43 -13.60 -7.36
CA GLY A 157 -19.11 -12.42 -6.54
C GLY A 157 -20.10 -12.20 -5.39
N ALA A 158 -19.72 -11.37 -4.43
CA ALA A 158 -20.54 -10.95 -3.29
C ALA A 158 -21.88 -10.42 -3.80
N ASN A 159 -22.96 -10.71 -3.08
CA ASN A 159 -24.29 -10.17 -3.38
C ASN A 159 -24.36 -8.68 -2.97
N ILE A 160 -23.61 -7.84 -3.69
CA ILE A 160 -23.55 -6.39 -3.52
C ILE A 160 -24.63 -5.78 -4.41
N LYS A 161 -25.66 -5.21 -3.77
CA LYS A 161 -26.81 -4.60 -4.48
C LYS A 161 -26.49 -3.26 -5.13
N ASP A 162 -25.55 -2.51 -4.54
CA ASP A 162 -25.16 -1.20 -5.03
C ASP A 162 -24.19 -1.37 -6.23
N PRO A 163 -24.53 -0.88 -7.44
CA PRO A 163 -23.70 -1.06 -8.62
C PRO A 163 -22.31 -0.43 -8.50
N TYR A 164 -22.20 0.69 -7.79
CA TYR A 164 -20.93 1.37 -7.56
C TYR A 164 -20.05 0.57 -6.61
N LEU A 165 -20.62 0.06 -5.51
CA LEU A 165 -19.87 -0.82 -4.61
C LEU A 165 -19.48 -2.14 -5.28
N LYS A 166 -20.31 -2.67 -6.18
CA LYS A 166 -20.01 -3.84 -7.00
C LYS A 166 -18.81 -3.55 -7.91
N TYR A 167 -18.82 -2.42 -8.61
CA TYR A 167 -17.70 -1.97 -9.45
C TYR A 167 -16.40 -1.81 -8.66
N LEU A 168 -16.43 -1.14 -7.51
CA LEU A 168 -15.26 -0.98 -6.64
C LEU A 168 -14.71 -2.32 -6.14
N ASN A 169 -15.60 -3.25 -5.78
CA ASN A 169 -15.19 -4.59 -5.35
C ASN A 169 -14.49 -5.35 -6.48
N GLU A 170 -14.97 -5.24 -7.71
CA GLU A 170 -14.35 -5.86 -8.89
C GLU A 170 -12.98 -5.26 -9.23
N LEU A 171 -12.84 -3.93 -9.16
CA LEU A 171 -11.52 -3.29 -9.30
C LEU A 171 -10.56 -3.76 -8.22
N ALA A 172 -11.02 -3.85 -6.97
CA ALA A 172 -10.19 -4.31 -5.87
C ALA A 172 -9.77 -5.79 -6.04
N ARG A 173 -10.64 -6.65 -6.57
CA ARG A 173 -10.27 -8.04 -6.94
C ARG A 173 -9.15 -8.08 -7.97
N GLU A 174 -9.30 -7.30 -9.03
CA GLU A 174 -8.29 -7.20 -10.10
C GLU A 174 -6.96 -6.65 -9.55
N PHE A 175 -7.03 -5.65 -8.67
CA PHE A 175 -5.86 -5.15 -7.94
C PHE A 175 -5.11 -6.27 -7.22
N TYR A 176 -5.81 -7.08 -6.41
CA TYR A 176 -5.17 -8.16 -5.66
C TYR A 176 -4.65 -9.29 -6.55
N TYR A 177 -5.35 -9.63 -7.64
CA TYR A 177 -4.87 -10.59 -8.64
C TYR A 177 -3.52 -10.16 -9.24
N ARG A 178 -3.43 -8.90 -9.69
CA ARG A 178 -2.21 -8.33 -10.26
C ARG A 178 -1.09 -8.24 -9.24
N THR A 179 -1.41 -7.72 -8.08
CA THR A 179 -0.49 -7.55 -6.95
C THR A 179 0.11 -8.88 -6.51
N ASN A 180 -0.70 -9.93 -6.36
CA ASN A 180 -0.23 -11.26 -5.98
C ASN A 180 0.80 -11.83 -6.97
N THR A 181 0.66 -11.49 -8.25
CA THR A 181 1.63 -11.87 -9.29
C THR A 181 2.94 -11.09 -9.13
N LEU A 182 2.88 -9.78 -8.90
CA LEU A 182 4.06 -8.93 -8.77
C LEU A 182 4.85 -9.22 -7.49
N ILE A 183 4.17 -9.31 -6.34
CA ILE A 183 4.79 -9.64 -5.05
C ILE A 183 5.35 -11.07 -5.07
N TRP A 184 4.93 -11.92 -6.02
CA TRP A 184 5.56 -13.22 -6.19
C TRP A 184 7.07 -13.13 -6.44
N GLU A 185 7.52 -12.10 -7.16
CA GLU A 185 8.94 -11.90 -7.43
C GLU A 185 9.67 -11.09 -6.36
N LEU A 186 8.94 -10.51 -5.40
CA LEU A 186 9.50 -9.77 -4.28
C LEU A 186 10.04 -10.73 -3.22
N LYS A 187 11.36 -10.72 -3.03
CA LYS A 187 12.14 -11.52 -2.09
C LYS A 187 13.18 -10.66 -1.35
N SER A 188 13.00 -9.34 -1.37
CA SER A 188 13.93 -8.41 -0.74
C SER A 188 13.98 -8.61 0.78
N SER A 189 15.18 -8.79 1.31
CA SER A 189 15.44 -8.94 2.75
C SER A 189 15.70 -7.61 3.46
N THR A 190 15.86 -6.53 2.70
CA THR A 190 16.25 -5.21 3.24
C THR A 190 15.05 -4.33 3.60
N LEU A 191 13.83 -4.75 3.21
CA LEU A 191 12.60 -4.02 3.50
C LEU A 191 12.28 -3.96 4.99
N LYS A 192 12.11 -2.73 5.47
CA LYS A 192 11.80 -2.37 6.86
C LYS A 192 10.50 -1.59 6.95
N TYR A 193 10.25 -0.67 6.02
CA TYR A 193 9.08 0.20 6.04
C TYR A 193 8.07 -0.25 4.99
N PHE A 194 6.83 -0.50 5.40
CA PHE A 194 5.74 -0.94 4.55
C PHE A 194 4.57 0.04 4.66
N ASP A 195 4.25 0.73 3.57
CA ASP A 195 3.06 1.57 3.45
C ASP A 195 1.98 0.84 2.65
N LEU A 196 0.91 0.47 3.34
CA LEU A 196 -0.22 -0.31 2.84
C LEU A 196 -1.55 0.44 3.05
N VAL A 197 -1.50 1.76 3.26
CA VAL A 197 -2.67 2.58 3.56
C VAL A 197 -3.67 2.58 2.41
N ASP A 198 -3.14 2.65 1.19
CA ASP A 198 -3.89 2.79 -0.06
C ASP A 198 -4.36 1.44 -0.64
N LEU A 199 -4.33 0.36 0.15
CA LEU A 199 -4.88 -0.93 -0.27
C LEU A 199 -6.41 -0.84 -0.40
N PRO A 200 -7.00 -1.27 -1.54
CA PRO A 200 -8.43 -1.17 -1.75
C PRO A 200 -9.21 -2.12 -0.86
N HIS A 201 -10.38 -1.68 -0.39
CA HIS A 201 -11.27 -2.53 0.39
C HIS A 201 -11.99 -3.54 -0.51
N VAL A 202 -12.02 -4.80 -0.08
CA VAL A 202 -12.77 -5.90 -0.71
C VAL A 202 -13.77 -6.45 0.30
N ALA A 203 -15.02 -6.60 -0.14
CA ALA A 203 -16.05 -7.20 0.68
C ALA A 203 -15.78 -8.71 0.85
N PRO A 204 -15.89 -9.27 2.06
CA PRO A 204 -15.67 -10.69 2.27
C PRO A 204 -16.76 -11.52 1.59
N GLU A 205 -16.36 -12.35 0.64
CA GLU A 205 -17.23 -13.33 -0.03
C GLU A 205 -17.24 -14.66 0.71
N ARG A 206 -18.44 -15.19 1.01
CA ARG A 206 -18.60 -16.55 1.55
C ARG A 206 -18.35 -17.58 0.43
N GLY A 207 -17.08 -17.93 0.25
CA GLY A 207 -16.67 -19.10 -0.53
C GLY A 207 -15.77 -18.80 -1.72
N MET A 208 -14.71 -19.61 -1.84
CA MET A 208 -13.88 -19.80 -3.03
C MET A 208 -13.31 -18.52 -3.67
N TRP A 209 -12.53 -17.76 -2.91
CA TRP A 209 -11.40 -17.08 -3.53
C TRP A 209 -10.47 -18.16 -4.11
N GLY A 210 -10.29 -18.15 -5.43
CA GLY A 210 -9.20 -18.92 -6.04
C GLY A 210 -7.87 -18.46 -5.44
N SER A 211 -6.87 -19.35 -5.42
CA SER A 211 -5.56 -19.12 -4.78
C SER A 211 -4.83 -17.84 -5.21
N ILE A 212 -5.23 -17.17 -6.29
CA ILE A 212 -4.54 -16.00 -6.84
C ILE A 212 -5.34 -14.71 -6.59
N ASN A 213 -6.65 -14.80 -6.34
CA ASN A 213 -7.51 -13.63 -6.17
C ASN A 213 -7.65 -13.22 -4.70
N ASP A 214 -7.27 -14.10 -3.77
CA ASP A 214 -7.45 -13.90 -2.34
C ASP A 214 -6.66 -12.66 -1.86
N PRO A 215 -7.35 -11.61 -1.36
CA PRO A 215 -6.71 -10.37 -0.91
C PRO A 215 -5.75 -10.60 0.26
N ASP A 216 -6.00 -11.65 1.03
CA ASP A 216 -5.25 -11.98 2.23
C ASP A 216 -3.90 -12.63 1.89
N LYS A 217 -3.75 -13.25 0.71
CA LYS A 217 -2.48 -13.85 0.28
C LYS A 217 -1.38 -12.84 0.01
N CYS A 218 -1.75 -11.66 -0.48
CA CYS A 218 -0.84 -10.54 -0.66
C CYS A 218 -0.21 -10.18 0.69
N LEU A 219 -1.07 -10.05 1.71
CA LEU A 219 -0.66 -9.72 3.07
C LEU A 219 0.14 -10.86 3.72
N ASP A 220 -0.26 -12.11 3.50
CA ASP A 220 0.44 -13.30 4.01
C ASP A 220 1.87 -13.30 3.47
N ARG A 221 2.03 -13.05 2.16
CA ARG A 221 3.33 -13.06 1.51
C ARG A 221 4.23 -11.92 1.99
N LEU A 222 3.70 -10.69 2.06
CA LEU A 222 4.44 -9.55 2.59
C LEU A 222 4.86 -9.76 4.05
N SER A 223 3.99 -10.37 4.86
CA SER A 223 4.28 -10.75 6.24
C SER A 223 5.34 -11.86 6.31
N SER A 224 5.25 -12.84 5.40
CA SER A 224 6.14 -14.00 5.32
C SER A 224 7.41 -13.76 4.51
N LEU A 225 7.78 -12.51 4.21
CA LEU A 225 9.11 -12.17 3.69
C LEU A 225 10.17 -12.42 4.80
N GLN A 226 10.18 -13.61 5.38
CA GLN A 226 11.22 -14.11 6.26
C GLN A 226 12.30 -14.74 5.41
N VAL A 227 13.54 -14.41 5.71
CA VAL A 227 14.71 -14.93 5.00
C VAL A 227 15.06 -16.30 5.58
N ALA A 228 15.10 -17.32 4.73
CA ALA A 228 15.76 -18.57 5.10
C ALA A 228 17.27 -18.29 5.32
N GLY A 229 17.71 -18.25 6.58
CA GLY A 229 19.13 -18.19 6.95
C GLY A 229 19.69 -16.80 7.32
N VAL A 230 18.91 -15.73 7.32
CA VAL A 230 19.34 -14.42 7.86
C VAL A 230 18.56 -14.13 9.13
N VAL A 231 19.27 -14.03 10.25
CA VAL A 231 18.76 -13.58 11.54
C VAL A 231 18.61 -12.06 11.49
N THR A 232 17.73 -11.54 10.64
CA THR A 232 17.26 -10.16 10.83
C THR A 232 16.36 -10.18 12.05
N PRO A 233 16.65 -9.41 13.12
CA PRO A 233 15.77 -9.37 14.27
C PRO A 233 14.40 -8.86 13.80
N VAL A 234 13.39 -9.69 14.07
CA VAL A 234 11.95 -9.43 13.93
C VAL A 234 11.51 -8.03 14.41
N ALA A 235 12.30 -7.38 15.28
CA ALA A 235 12.00 -6.10 15.92
C ALA A 235 12.25 -4.82 15.08
N SER A 236 12.43 -4.89 13.75
CA SER A 236 12.83 -3.70 12.95
C SER A 236 11.87 -3.27 11.83
N ARG A 237 10.73 -3.95 11.68
CA ARG A 237 9.73 -3.61 10.65
C ARG A 237 8.70 -2.61 11.15
N ASN A 238 8.39 -1.63 10.30
CA ASN A 238 7.34 -0.63 10.51
C ASN A 238 6.29 -0.81 9.42
N VAL A 239 5.03 -0.87 9.82
CA VAL A 239 3.94 -1.07 8.86
C VAL A 239 2.83 -0.06 9.08
N THR A 240 2.39 0.57 8.01
CA THR A 240 1.33 1.57 8.00
C THR A 240 0.11 1.03 7.29
N PHE A 241 -1.06 1.11 7.92
CA PHE A 241 -2.33 0.64 7.35
C PHE A 241 -3.43 1.68 7.50
N SER A 242 -4.44 1.61 6.64
CA SER A 242 -5.72 2.26 6.88
C SER A 242 -6.56 1.46 7.88
N TRP A 243 -7.38 2.15 8.67
CA TRP A 243 -8.31 1.52 9.59
C TRP A 243 -9.29 0.58 8.89
N SER A 244 -9.74 0.92 7.68
CA SER A 244 -10.66 0.07 6.89
C SER A 244 -10.08 -1.31 6.60
N LEU A 245 -8.77 -1.39 6.33
CA LEU A 245 -8.05 -2.63 6.15
C LEU A 245 -7.94 -3.41 7.46
N ILE A 246 -7.56 -2.73 8.56
CA ILE A 246 -7.47 -3.35 9.88
C ILE A 246 -8.83 -3.90 10.31
N TYR A 247 -9.91 -3.15 10.13
CA TYR A 247 -11.26 -3.58 10.47
C TYR A 247 -11.67 -4.82 9.67
N ARG A 248 -11.36 -4.86 8.36
CA ARG A 248 -11.59 -6.05 7.52
C ARG A 248 -10.84 -7.27 8.04
N VAL A 249 -9.55 -7.10 8.32
CA VAL A 249 -8.63 -8.19 8.67
C VAL A 249 -8.85 -8.67 10.12
N LEU A 250 -9.07 -7.77 11.07
CA LEU A 250 -9.37 -8.10 12.48
C LEU A 250 -10.83 -8.52 12.71
N GLY A 251 -11.75 -8.08 11.85
CA GLY A 251 -13.17 -8.45 11.92
C GLY A 251 -13.39 -9.97 11.79
N ASP A 252 -12.50 -10.67 11.09
CA ASP A 252 -12.43 -12.13 11.07
C ASP A 252 -11.37 -12.66 12.04
N LEU A 253 -11.72 -12.70 13.32
CA LEU A 253 -10.83 -13.11 14.43
C LEU A 253 -10.21 -14.51 14.27
N LYS A 254 -10.67 -15.35 13.32
CA LYS A 254 -10.08 -16.67 13.04
C LYS A 254 -8.85 -16.60 12.14
N SER A 255 -8.73 -15.60 11.27
CA SER A 255 -7.62 -15.50 10.30
C SER A 255 -6.39 -14.80 10.88
N MET A 256 -6.58 -13.89 11.83
CA MET A 256 -5.55 -12.97 12.31
C MET A 256 -4.71 -13.44 13.49
N ARG A 257 -5.11 -14.50 14.21
CA ARG A 257 -4.46 -14.84 15.48
C ARG A 257 -2.96 -15.15 15.34
N ASP A 258 -2.49 -15.54 14.14
CA ASP A 258 -1.12 -16.01 13.92
C ASP A 258 -0.43 -15.55 12.62
N ARG A 259 -1.00 -14.68 11.76
CA ARG A 259 -0.50 -14.54 10.35
C ARG A 259 0.08 -13.19 9.94
N TYR A 260 -0.61 -12.08 10.14
CA TYR A 260 -0.19 -10.82 9.54
C TYR A 260 0.63 -9.98 10.51
N PHE A 261 1.88 -9.70 10.13
CA PHE A 261 2.77 -8.75 10.82
C PHE A 261 2.93 -8.96 12.35
N ALA A 262 2.77 -10.20 12.85
CA ALA A 262 3.11 -10.56 14.23
C ALA A 262 4.58 -10.26 14.59
N ASP A 263 5.40 -10.07 13.54
CA ASP A 263 6.83 -9.81 13.54
C ASP A 263 7.17 -8.34 13.14
N CYS A 264 6.34 -7.36 13.47
CA CYS A 264 6.66 -5.94 13.30
C CYS A 264 6.99 -5.24 14.62
N GLY A 265 7.90 -4.26 14.58
CA GLY A 265 8.25 -3.44 15.73
C GLY A 265 7.25 -2.30 15.96
N SER A 266 6.79 -1.65 14.89
CA SER A 266 5.82 -0.56 14.95
C SER A 266 4.67 -0.73 13.96
N ILE A 267 3.46 -0.37 14.41
CA ILE A 267 2.23 -0.35 13.62
C ILE A 267 1.69 1.07 13.60
N THR A 268 1.54 1.65 12.41
CA THR A 268 0.87 2.93 12.22
C THR A 268 -0.53 2.69 11.65
N ILE A 269 -1.54 3.28 12.29
CA ILE A 269 -2.94 3.20 11.84
C ILE A 269 -3.41 4.59 11.40
N VAL A 270 -3.79 4.68 10.13
CA VAL A 270 -4.31 5.88 9.49
C VAL A 270 -5.84 5.83 9.45
N ASN A 271 -6.50 6.98 9.59
CA ASN A 271 -7.96 7.11 9.52
C ASN A 271 -8.73 6.29 10.58
N PHE A 272 -8.18 6.16 11.78
CA PHE A 272 -8.87 5.50 12.91
C PHE A 272 -10.19 6.24 13.25
N PRO A 273 -11.30 5.56 13.63
CA PRO A 273 -12.66 6.13 13.64
C PRO A 273 -12.84 7.44 14.42
N CYS A 274 -12.14 7.63 15.54
CA CYS A 274 -12.22 8.90 16.27
C CYS A 274 -11.52 10.09 15.58
N ALA A 275 -10.92 9.87 14.40
CA ALA A 275 -10.23 10.87 13.59
C ALA A 275 -10.43 10.65 12.07
N SER A 276 -11.44 9.88 11.63
CA SER A 276 -11.72 9.79 10.20
C SER A 276 -12.17 11.17 9.69
N PHE A 277 -11.43 11.71 8.73
CA PHE A 277 -11.63 13.02 8.11
C PHE A 277 -13.11 13.33 7.84
N VAL A 278 -13.58 14.48 8.34
CA VAL A 278 -14.94 15.07 8.22
C VAL A 278 -16.08 14.02 8.16
N SER A 279 -16.14 13.11 9.15
CA SER A 279 -17.25 12.16 9.26
C SER A 279 -18.01 12.30 10.57
N PRO A 280 -19.37 12.32 10.57
CA PRO A 280 -20.18 12.23 11.78
C PRO A 280 -19.84 10.99 12.64
N LYS A 281 -19.27 9.96 12.01
CA LYS A 281 -18.78 8.74 12.65
C LYS A 281 -17.74 9.01 13.74
N ARG A 282 -17.01 10.14 13.69
CA ARG A 282 -16.01 10.48 14.71
C ARG A 282 -16.59 10.68 16.11
N TYR A 283 -17.85 11.10 16.18
CA TYR A 283 -18.59 11.31 17.44
C TYR A 283 -19.41 10.09 17.88
N ASP A 284 -19.38 9.00 17.12
CA ASP A 284 -20.10 7.78 17.47
C ASP A 284 -19.33 7.01 18.56
N SER A 285 -19.78 7.14 19.81
CA SER A 285 -19.18 6.49 20.97
C SER A 285 -19.21 4.96 20.86
N LYS A 286 -20.21 4.39 20.20
CA LYS A 286 -20.33 2.95 19.99
C LYS A 286 -19.30 2.47 18.97
N LEU A 287 -19.19 3.15 17.84
CA LEU A 287 -18.19 2.85 16.81
C LEU A 287 -16.77 2.92 17.38
N ASN A 288 -16.48 3.96 18.16
CA ASN A 288 -15.18 4.14 18.81
C ASN A 288 -14.89 3.04 19.85
N ALA A 289 -15.87 2.68 20.67
CA ALA A 289 -15.71 1.59 21.64
C ALA A 289 -15.46 0.24 20.96
N GLU A 290 -16.16 -0.06 19.86
CA GLU A 290 -15.95 -1.27 19.06
C GLU A 290 -14.55 -1.29 18.42
N ALA A 291 -14.08 -0.14 17.91
CA ALA A 291 -12.74 -0.01 17.33
C ALA A 291 -11.63 -0.28 18.36
N TRP A 292 -11.75 0.30 19.56
CA TRP A 292 -10.80 0.08 20.65
C TRP A 292 -10.84 -1.35 21.19
N ASP A 293 -12.03 -1.96 21.32
CA ASP A 293 -12.16 -3.37 21.72
C ASP A 293 -11.49 -4.31 20.71
N LEU A 294 -11.59 -4.00 19.41
CA LEU A 294 -10.94 -4.76 18.35
C LEU A 294 -9.40 -4.68 18.46
N LEU A 295 -8.85 -3.48 18.62
CA LEU A 295 -7.40 -3.29 18.83
C LEU A 295 -6.93 -3.98 20.12
N ARG A 296 -7.69 -3.86 21.21
CA ARG A 296 -7.37 -4.51 22.49
C ARG A 296 -7.22 -6.02 22.32
N ARG A 297 -8.16 -6.68 21.65
CA ARG A 297 -8.11 -8.14 21.42
C ARG A 297 -6.87 -8.55 20.61
N TYR A 298 -6.48 -7.73 19.64
CA TYR A 298 -5.27 -7.96 18.83
C TYR A 298 -4.00 -7.84 19.69
N PHE A 299 -3.80 -6.70 20.37
CA PHE A 299 -2.60 -6.47 21.18
C PHE A 299 -2.54 -7.40 22.41
N GLU A 300 -3.68 -7.76 22.99
CA GLU A 300 -3.73 -8.76 24.06
C GLU A 300 -3.20 -10.12 23.61
N SER A 301 -3.37 -10.47 22.33
CA SER A 301 -2.82 -11.72 21.75
C SER A 301 -1.34 -11.58 21.37
N ASN A 302 -0.85 -10.35 21.16
CA ASN A 302 0.51 -10.01 20.74
C ASN A 302 1.23 -9.10 21.76
N ARG A 303 1.08 -9.42 23.05
CA ARG A 303 1.51 -8.53 24.15
C ARG A 303 2.96 -8.11 24.03
N LEU A 304 3.19 -6.81 24.16
CA LEU A 304 4.50 -6.16 24.26
C LEU A 304 5.43 -6.44 23.07
N LYS A 305 4.86 -6.74 21.90
CA LYS A 305 5.63 -6.89 20.66
C LYS A 305 5.73 -5.60 19.84
N HIS A 306 4.70 -4.75 19.93
CA HIS A 306 4.47 -3.66 18.99
C HIS A 306 4.37 -2.31 19.69
N SER A 307 4.93 -1.27 19.08
CA SER A 307 4.52 0.12 19.31
C SER A 307 3.35 0.46 18.38
N LEU A 308 2.43 1.29 18.86
CA LEU A 308 1.27 1.77 18.08
C LEU A 308 1.38 3.27 17.84
N ILE A 309 1.21 3.68 16.58
CA ILE A 309 1.11 5.07 16.16
C ILE A 309 -0.27 5.28 15.54
N LEU A 310 -1.00 6.29 16.00
CA LEU A 310 -2.26 6.72 15.36
C LEU A 310 -2.02 8.00 14.57
N SER A 311 -2.53 8.05 13.34
CA SER A 311 -2.32 9.16 12.41
C SER A 311 -3.60 9.48 11.63
N GLU A 312 -3.75 10.73 11.19
CA GLU A 312 -4.86 11.14 10.31
C GLU A 312 -4.50 10.88 8.85
N SER A 313 -3.22 11.04 8.51
CA SER A 313 -2.67 10.95 7.17
C SER A 313 -1.33 10.21 7.16
N VAL A 314 -0.92 9.79 5.97
CA VAL A 314 0.39 9.15 5.72
C VAL A 314 1.51 10.19 5.65
N SER A 315 1.18 11.44 5.32
CA SER A 315 2.14 12.53 5.23
C SER A 315 2.25 13.27 6.55
N ASP A 316 3.47 13.36 7.10
CA ASP A 316 3.77 14.19 8.29
C ASP A 316 3.32 15.64 8.08
N MET A 317 3.49 16.18 6.88
CA MET A 317 3.00 17.52 6.54
C MET A 317 1.46 17.59 6.55
N SER A 318 0.76 16.59 6.05
CA SER A 318 -0.71 16.55 6.08
C SER A 318 -1.27 16.27 7.48
N ASN A 319 -0.50 15.61 8.34
CA ASN A 319 -0.84 15.50 9.77
C ASN A 319 -0.72 16.87 10.46
N MET A 320 0.21 17.71 10.01
CA MET A 320 0.43 19.06 10.53
C MET A 320 -0.50 20.13 9.90
N GLU A 321 -0.85 19.98 8.63
CA GLU A 321 -1.75 20.86 7.87
C GLU A 321 -3.20 20.41 8.06
N ARG A 322 -3.89 21.03 9.02
CA ARG A 322 -5.32 20.84 9.23
C ARG A 322 -6.08 21.14 7.94
N SER A 323 -6.96 20.24 7.51
CA SER A 323 -8.06 20.63 6.64
C SER A 323 -8.96 21.60 7.38
N GLU A 324 -9.06 22.84 6.90
CA GLU A 324 -10.03 23.81 7.41
C GLU A 324 -11.43 23.18 7.34
N GLU A 325 -12.06 22.93 8.50
CA GLU A 325 -13.46 22.53 8.52
C GLU A 325 -14.29 23.66 7.91
N PRO A 326 -15.19 23.42 6.94
CA PRO A 326 -16.21 24.40 6.65
C PRO A 326 -17.03 24.61 7.92
N ASP A 327 -17.12 25.85 8.40
CA ASP A 327 -17.86 26.26 9.61
C ASP A 327 -19.26 25.63 9.65
N HIS A 328 -19.39 24.45 10.25
CA HIS A 328 -20.68 23.77 10.43
C HIS A 328 -21.35 24.25 11.71
N GLY A 329 -21.39 25.57 11.94
CA GLY A 329 -22.27 26.26 12.90
C GLY A 329 -22.35 25.70 14.33
N CYS A 330 -21.43 24.83 14.75
CA CYS A 330 -21.54 24.05 15.96
C CYS A 330 -20.15 23.65 16.47
N GLY A 331 -19.55 24.56 17.24
CA GLY A 331 -18.56 24.22 18.26
C GLY A 331 -17.12 24.52 17.88
N ASP A 332 -16.51 25.41 18.65
CA ASP A 332 -15.11 25.82 18.61
C ASP A 332 -14.12 24.65 18.42
N GLN A 333 -13.01 24.91 17.72
CA GLN A 333 -11.87 24.00 17.50
C GLN A 333 -11.38 23.30 18.77
N GLU A 334 -11.56 23.91 19.95
CA GLU A 334 -11.28 23.32 21.28
C GLU A 334 -12.09 22.04 21.54
N SER A 335 -13.29 21.93 20.96
CA SER A 335 -14.17 20.76 21.10
C SER A 335 -13.65 19.52 20.35
N TYR A 336 -12.85 19.67 19.29
CA TYR A 336 -12.28 18.55 18.54
C TYR A 336 -11.14 17.88 19.32
N ASP A 337 -10.15 18.68 19.72
CA ASP A 337 -8.96 18.18 20.42
C ASP A 337 -9.35 17.52 21.75
N ASP A 338 -10.35 18.06 22.46
CA ASP A 338 -10.87 17.48 23.70
C ASP A 338 -11.70 16.21 23.47
N ALA A 339 -12.47 16.10 22.37
CA ALA A 339 -13.22 14.90 22.04
C ALA A 339 -12.29 13.75 21.60
N VAL A 340 -11.30 14.03 20.74
CA VAL A 340 -10.27 13.06 20.36
C VAL A 340 -9.48 12.63 21.58
N ARG A 341 -9.08 13.58 22.44
CA ARG A 341 -8.34 13.27 23.68
C ARG A 341 -9.16 12.44 24.65
N ALA A 342 -10.44 12.76 24.89
CA ALA A 342 -11.28 12.02 25.83
C ALA A 342 -11.52 10.57 25.37
N VAL A 343 -11.87 10.37 24.10
CA VAL A 343 -12.10 9.03 23.53
C VAL A 343 -10.80 8.24 23.44
N THR A 344 -9.71 8.90 23.03
CA THR A 344 -8.41 8.24 22.88
C THR A 344 -7.78 7.90 24.22
N GLN A 345 -7.90 8.74 25.25
CA GLN A 345 -7.30 8.46 26.56
C GLN A 345 -7.92 7.22 27.20
N GLU A 346 -9.25 7.06 27.11
CA GLU A 346 -9.92 5.88 27.66
C GLU A 346 -9.63 4.61 26.86
N GLY A 347 -9.57 4.71 25.53
CA GLY A 347 -9.14 3.60 24.66
C GLY A 347 -7.68 3.20 24.89
N TYR A 348 -6.79 4.19 24.99
CA TYR A 348 -5.36 3.98 25.26
C TYR A 348 -5.13 3.25 26.58
N ARG A 349 -5.81 3.64 27.66
CA ARG A 349 -5.71 2.94 28.96
C ARG A 349 -5.99 1.44 28.86
N GLN A 350 -6.88 1.04 27.95
CA GLN A 350 -7.23 -0.38 27.75
C GLN A 350 -6.17 -1.16 26.99
N ILE A 351 -5.38 -0.52 26.13
CA ILE A 351 -4.36 -1.17 25.30
C ILE A 351 -2.93 -0.97 25.83
N ALA A 352 -2.69 0.06 26.64
CA ALA A 352 -1.38 0.41 27.19
C ALA A 352 -0.63 -0.77 27.84
N PRO A 353 -1.28 -1.69 28.57
CA PRO A 353 -0.60 -2.86 29.13
C PRO A 353 -0.06 -3.86 28.09
N PHE A 354 -0.44 -3.72 26.82
CA PHE A 354 -0.19 -4.70 25.76
C PHE A 354 0.71 -4.17 24.64
N VAL A 355 1.09 -2.89 24.64
CA VAL A 355 1.98 -2.26 23.64
C VAL A 355 3.28 -1.81 24.28
N THR A 356 4.36 -1.73 23.50
CA THR A 356 5.67 -1.24 23.98
C THR A 356 5.76 0.29 23.99
N GLY A 357 4.94 0.96 23.19
CA GLY A 357 4.86 2.41 23.09
C GLY A 357 3.58 2.82 22.37
N PHE A 358 3.15 4.06 22.60
CA PHE A 358 1.99 4.64 21.97
C PHE A 358 2.23 6.10 21.63
N GLU A 359 1.99 6.46 20.38
CA GLU A 359 2.05 7.82 19.87
C GLU A 359 0.76 8.15 19.14
N ASP A 360 0.24 9.36 19.37
CA ASP A 360 -0.95 9.86 18.70
C ASP A 360 -0.62 11.16 17.98
N LEU A 361 -0.29 11.05 16.69
CA LEU A 361 0.08 12.16 15.82
C LEU A 361 -1.10 13.07 15.47
N ARG A 362 -2.32 12.68 15.87
CA ARG A 362 -3.57 13.41 15.60
C ARG A 362 -3.79 14.51 16.64
N VAL A 363 -3.23 14.33 17.85
CA VAL A 363 -3.35 15.31 18.94
C VAL A 363 -2.08 16.15 18.99
N HIS A 364 -2.10 17.30 18.30
CA HIS A 364 -1.00 18.25 18.39
C HIS A 364 -0.98 18.92 19.76
N ASN A 365 0.02 18.59 20.58
CA ASN A 365 0.31 19.37 21.78
C ASN A 365 0.81 20.76 21.36
N LEU A 366 -0.09 21.74 21.29
CA LEU A 366 0.27 23.18 21.30
C LEU A 366 1.03 23.61 22.58
N ARG A 367 1.36 22.67 23.47
CA ARG A 367 2.19 22.84 24.67
C ARG A 367 3.24 21.74 24.85
N SER A 368 3.89 21.30 23.79
CA SER A 368 5.16 20.56 23.93
C SER A 368 6.31 21.53 24.26
N ARG A 369 6.29 22.07 25.48
CA ARG A 369 7.52 22.53 26.15
C ARG A 369 7.72 22.00 27.56
N ASP A 370 6.72 21.43 28.23
CA ASP A 370 6.90 21.00 29.63
C ASP A 370 6.03 19.80 30.00
N ILE A 371 6.16 18.65 29.33
CA ILE A 371 5.76 17.36 29.93
C ILE A 371 6.75 16.28 29.48
N MET A 372 7.95 16.29 30.06
CA MET A 372 8.61 15.01 30.38
C MET A 372 7.91 14.48 31.63
N LEU A 373 7.21 13.35 31.52
CA LEU A 373 6.81 12.59 32.71
C LEU A 373 7.91 11.57 33.07
N PRO A 374 8.13 11.34 34.37
CA PRO A 374 9.26 10.57 34.87
C PRO A 374 9.04 9.06 34.69
N MET A 375 10.16 8.35 34.62
CA MET A 375 10.28 6.88 34.74
C MET A 375 9.60 6.33 36.00
#